data_AF-A0A963HBA0-F1
#
_entry.id   AF-A0A963HBA0-F1
#
_cell.length_a   1.000
_cell.length_b   1.000
_cell.length_c   1.000
_cell.angle_alpha   90.00
_cell.angle_beta   90.00
_cell.angle_gamma   90.00
#
_symmetry.space_group_name_H-M   'P 1'
#
loop_
_entity.id
_entity.type
_entity.pdbx_description
1 polymer ?
#
loop_
_entity_poly.entity_id
_entity_poly.type
_entity_poly.pdbx_seq_one_letter_code
_entity_poly.pdbx_strand_id
1 'polypeptide(L)'
;GALIRSISTGAGDTTTPSGLSRITAWANFPDNNNTAQRVYGGDLLGNVWRFDVNGDIPVPAIPPALPVYDAQRLATLVDANAVAQPITSKPELGMVNGYPVVFVATGQLLGSDDLVTSQRQSLYAIKDRLTDTDYGSPRPLTPAQTTPVPGDFVTQTLTTGVCPTGNAYCTAGDTIVTATNNAVDFHVKDGWYIDFPVAGERVNTDLRLQLGTLAFNTNTPTAGACVPVGVSFAYFLDYRSGGYVDGTSGLLGVRLGEYLSSAPSVIRLEDGTIRELIRTDAPDTISAPVPTAPGPLDTRRVSWRELVTE
;
A
#
# COMPACT_ATOMS: atom_id res chain seq x y z
N GLY A 1 -27.65 -9.39 -10.42
CA GLY A 1 -27.49 -8.66 -11.69
C GLY A 1 -27.13 -9.62 -12.80
N ALA A 2 -27.27 -9.22 -14.07
CA ALA A 2 -26.81 -10.02 -15.21
C ALA A 2 -25.28 -9.97 -15.34
N LEU A 3 -24.65 -11.08 -15.68
CA LEU A 3 -23.21 -11.14 -15.94
C LEU A 3 -22.91 -10.46 -17.28
N ILE A 4 -22.14 -9.37 -17.24
CA ILE A 4 -21.72 -8.65 -18.46
C ILE A 4 -20.44 -9.28 -19.02
N ARG A 5 -19.49 -9.64 -18.15
CA ARG A 5 -18.19 -10.20 -18.54
C ARG A 5 -17.51 -10.93 -17.39
N SER A 6 -16.73 -11.94 -17.76
CA SER A 6 -15.72 -12.56 -16.90
C SER A 6 -14.35 -12.33 -17.52
N ILE A 7 -13.38 -11.87 -16.72
CA ILE A 7 -11.97 -11.76 -17.11
C ILE A 7 -11.21 -12.73 -16.21
N SER A 8 -10.54 -13.72 -16.81
CA SER A 8 -9.79 -14.73 -16.06
C SER A 8 -8.34 -14.30 -15.90
N THR A 9 -7.77 -14.48 -14.71
CA THR A 9 -6.33 -14.34 -14.47
C THR A 9 -5.55 -15.59 -14.91
N GLY A 10 -6.24 -16.73 -15.08
CA GLY A 10 -5.62 -18.03 -15.31
C GLY A 10 -4.81 -18.56 -14.13
N ALA A 11 -4.83 -17.89 -12.97
CA ALA A 11 -4.03 -18.25 -11.81
C ALA A 11 -4.77 -19.18 -10.83
N GLY A 12 -4.01 -20.08 -10.20
CA GLY A 12 -4.49 -21.05 -9.23
C GLY A 12 -5.20 -22.25 -9.84
N ASP A 13 -5.54 -23.21 -8.97
CA ASP A 13 -6.26 -24.42 -9.31
C ASP A 13 -7.21 -24.85 -8.18
N THR A 14 -7.77 -26.05 -8.26
CA THR A 14 -8.73 -26.55 -7.27
C THR A 14 -8.10 -26.88 -5.92
N THR A 15 -6.76 -26.99 -5.85
CA THR A 15 -6.00 -27.27 -4.62
C THR A 15 -5.37 -26.00 -4.04
N THR A 16 -5.04 -25.04 -4.89
CA THR A 16 -4.46 -23.74 -4.56
C THR A 16 -5.22 -22.64 -5.29
N PRO A 17 -6.46 -22.33 -4.87
CA PRO A 17 -7.28 -21.34 -5.56
C PRO A 17 -6.63 -19.95 -5.44
N SER A 18 -6.57 -19.22 -6.56
CA SER A 18 -6.02 -17.85 -6.59
C SER A 18 -6.81 -16.91 -5.67
N GLY A 19 -8.13 -16.99 -5.68
CA GLY A 19 -8.98 -16.21 -4.77
C GLY A 19 -8.78 -14.71 -4.94
N LEU A 20 -9.11 -14.17 -6.12
CA LEU A 20 -9.07 -12.72 -6.36
C LEU A 20 -9.88 -11.99 -5.28
N SER A 21 -9.21 -11.10 -4.57
CA SER A 21 -9.77 -10.42 -3.41
C SER A 21 -10.49 -9.12 -3.80
N ARG A 22 -10.38 -8.08 -2.99
CA ARG A 22 -10.96 -6.76 -3.20
C ARG A 22 -10.29 -6.07 -4.39
N ILE A 23 -11.11 -5.39 -5.18
CA ILE A 23 -10.68 -4.63 -6.35
C ILE A 23 -10.84 -3.13 -6.14
N THR A 24 -10.08 -2.35 -6.89
CA THR A 24 -10.17 -0.89 -6.92
C THR A 24 -10.10 -0.40 -8.37
N ALA A 25 -10.93 0.58 -8.72
CA ALA A 25 -10.99 1.12 -10.07
C ALA A 25 -10.17 2.40 -10.17
N TRP A 26 -9.43 2.54 -11.26
CA TRP A 26 -8.70 3.76 -11.58
C TRP A 26 -9.51 4.62 -12.56
N ALA A 27 -9.66 5.90 -12.22
CA ALA A 27 -10.13 6.93 -13.12
C ALA A 27 -9.00 7.94 -13.32
N ASN A 28 -8.76 8.40 -14.55
CA ASN A 28 -7.70 9.38 -14.83
C ASN A 28 -8.02 10.76 -14.23
N PHE A 29 -9.31 11.11 -14.16
CA PHE A 29 -9.79 12.41 -13.68
C PHE A 29 -11.03 12.22 -12.80
N PRO A 30 -10.93 11.60 -11.61
CA PRO A 30 -12.11 11.23 -10.82
C PRO A 30 -13.02 12.43 -10.48
N ASP A 31 -12.47 13.63 -10.36
CA ASP A 31 -13.22 14.85 -10.07
C ASP A 31 -14.01 15.39 -11.29
N ASN A 32 -13.58 15.07 -12.51
CA ASN A 32 -14.21 15.53 -13.76
C ASN A 32 -14.97 14.44 -14.49
N ASN A 33 -14.41 13.23 -14.49
CA ASN A 33 -14.91 12.04 -15.14
C ASN A 33 -14.50 10.79 -14.34
N ASN A 34 -15.46 10.26 -13.58
CA ASN A 34 -15.27 9.08 -12.75
C ASN A 34 -15.51 7.75 -13.51
N THR A 35 -15.35 7.73 -14.83
CA THR A 35 -15.35 6.47 -15.60
C THR A 35 -14.12 5.64 -15.27
N ALA A 36 -14.34 4.43 -14.76
CA ALA A 36 -13.29 3.45 -14.55
C ALA A 36 -12.59 3.13 -15.88
N GLN A 37 -11.28 3.35 -15.93
CA GLN A 37 -10.43 3.06 -17.09
C GLN A 37 -9.81 1.67 -17.00
N ARG A 38 -9.54 1.23 -15.77
CA ARG A 38 -8.91 -0.05 -15.44
C ARG A 38 -9.19 -0.39 -14.00
N VAL A 39 -9.01 -1.65 -13.66
CA VAL A 39 -9.25 -2.16 -12.31
C VAL A 39 -8.00 -2.87 -11.83
N TYR A 40 -7.69 -2.74 -10.55
CA TYR A 40 -6.58 -3.45 -9.91
C TYR A 40 -7.10 -4.35 -8.79
N GLY A 41 -6.41 -5.47 -8.58
CA GLY A 41 -6.74 -6.43 -7.53
C GLY A 41 -5.54 -7.29 -7.17
N GLY A 42 -5.56 -7.83 -5.96
CA GLY A 42 -4.60 -8.84 -5.50
C GLY A 42 -5.28 -10.19 -5.31
N ASP A 43 -4.48 -11.25 -5.24
CA ASP A 43 -4.96 -12.60 -4.96
C ASP A 43 -4.16 -13.30 -3.83
N LEU A 44 -4.63 -14.46 -3.38
CA LEU A 44 -4.03 -15.24 -2.29
C LEU A 44 -2.69 -15.88 -2.67
N LEU A 45 -2.34 -15.88 -3.96
CA LEU A 45 -1.04 -16.34 -4.45
C LEU A 45 -0.03 -15.19 -4.55
N GLY A 46 -0.39 -14.00 -4.04
CA GLY A 46 0.46 -12.82 -4.04
C GLY A 46 0.54 -12.10 -5.38
N ASN A 47 -0.28 -12.46 -6.37
CA ASN A 47 -0.26 -11.77 -7.65
C ASN A 47 -1.00 -10.44 -7.56
N VAL A 48 -0.41 -9.40 -8.11
CA VAL A 48 -1.04 -8.08 -8.32
C VAL A 48 -1.44 -7.97 -9.77
N TRP A 49 -2.72 -7.73 -10.02
CA TRP A 49 -3.33 -7.72 -11.34
C TRP A 49 -3.83 -6.34 -11.72
N ARG A 50 -3.69 -6.01 -13.00
CA ARG A 50 -4.42 -4.95 -13.70
C ARG A 50 -5.37 -5.58 -14.69
N PHE A 51 -6.63 -5.17 -14.67
CA PHE A 51 -7.65 -5.58 -15.60
C PHE A 51 -7.99 -4.45 -16.55
N ASP A 52 -7.87 -4.71 -17.84
CA ASP A 52 -8.46 -3.85 -18.86
C ASP A 52 -9.94 -4.18 -19.02
N VAL A 53 -10.78 -3.33 -18.44
CA VAL A 53 -12.23 -3.51 -18.41
C VAL A 53 -12.96 -2.85 -19.57
N ASN A 54 -12.26 -2.00 -20.34
CA ASN A 54 -12.83 -1.29 -21.47
C ASN A 54 -12.26 -1.77 -22.82
N GLY A 55 -11.07 -2.39 -22.80
CA GLY A 55 -10.31 -2.79 -23.99
C GLY A 55 -9.46 -1.64 -24.55
N ASP A 56 -9.15 -0.65 -23.72
CA ASP A 56 -8.53 0.62 -24.13
C ASP A 56 -7.04 0.70 -23.77
N ILE A 57 -6.49 -0.28 -23.05
CA ILE A 57 -5.07 -0.33 -22.71
C ILE A 57 -4.32 -0.95 -23.90
N PRO A 58 -3.39 -0.22 -24.55
CA PRO A 58 -2.67 -0.75 -25.70
C PRO A 58 -1.81 -1.94 -25.26
N VAL A 59 -2.15 -3.14 -25.71
CA VAL A 59 -1.19 -4.25 -25.78
C VAL A 59 -0.22 -3.91 -26.91
N PRO A 60 1.10 -4.16 -26.80
CA PRO A 60 2.00 -4.22 -27.94
C PRO A 60 1.53 -5.34 -28.88
N ALA A 61 0.58 -5.02 -29.76
CA ALA A 61 -0.06 -6.01 -30.59
C ALA A 61 0.89 -6.47 -31.70
N ILE A 62 1.24 -7.75 -31.68
CA ILE A 62 1.48 -8.47 -32.93
C ILE A 62 0.17 -8.36 -33.74
N PRO A 63 0.18 -7.83 -34.98
CA PRO A 63 -1.05 -7.64 -35.74
C PRO A 63 -1.84 -8.95 -35.96
N PRO A 64 -3.19 -8.94 -35.94
CA PRO A 64 -4.09 -7.79 -35.79
C PRO A 64 -4.53 -7.52 -34.33
N ALA A 65 -4.44 -6.25 -33.92
CA ALA A 65 -4.79 -5.77 -32.58
C ALA A 65 -6.33 -5.72 -32.38
N LEU A 66 -6.89 -6.75 -31.76
CA LEU A 66 -8.23 -6.64 -31.16
C LEU A 66 -8.10 -5.99 -29.78
N PRO A 67 -9.08 -5.19 -29.31
CA PRO A 67 -9.17 -4.80 -27.90
C PRO A 67 -9.15 -6.06 -27.03
N VAL A 68 -8.11 -6.24 -26.22
CA VAL A 68 -7.98 -7.42 -25.35
C VAL A 68 -8.45 -7.02 -23.95
N TYR A 69 -9.61 -7.54 -23.56
CA TYR A 69 -10.01 -7.54 -22.15
C TYR A 69 -9.12 -8.55 -21.44
N ASP A 70 -8.08 -8.03 -20.79
CA ASP A 70 -7.03 -8.87 -20.26
C ASP A 70 -6.81 -8.63 -18.77
N ALA A 71 -6.30 -9.66 -18.12
CA ALA A 71 -5.70 -9.60 -16.81
C ALA A 71 -4.18 -9.59 -16.98
N GLN A 72 -3.57 -8.42 -16.84
CA GLN A 72 -2.12 -8.27 -16.80
C GLN A 72 -1.62 -8.46 -15.37
N ARG A 73 -0.70 -9.42 -15.15
CA ARG A 73 0.03 -9.49 -13.89
C ARG A 73 1.12 -8.41 -13.87
N LEU A 74 1.11 -7.59 -12.83
CA LEU A 74 2.15 -6.58 -12.61
C LEU A 74 3.34 -7.15 -11.85
N ALA A 75 3.07 -7.93 -10.80
CA ALA A 75 4.08 -8.51 -9.93
C ALA A 75 3.51 -9.73 -9.19
N THR A 76 4.41 -10.54 -8.63
CA THR A 76 4.09 -11.58 -7.65
C THR A 76 4.84 -11.29 -6.35
N LEU A 77 4.09 -11.04 -5.28
CA LEU A 77 4.60 -10.70 -3.96
C LEU A 77 5.00 -11.97 -3.21
N VAL A 78 6.26 -12.02 -2.82
CA VAL A 78 6.86 -13.14 -2.09
C VAL A 78 7.72 -12.61 -0.97
N ASP A 79 7.92 -13.41 0.08
CA ASP A 79 8.88 -13.09 1.12
C ASP A 79 10.34 -13.36 0.67
N ALA A 80 11.29 -13.16 1.58
CA ALA A 80 12.71 -13.38 1.30
C ALA A 80 13.10 -14.81 0.94
N ASN A 81 12.24 -15.78 1.26
CA ASN A 81 12.41 -17.20 0.94
C ASN A 81 11.64 -17.59 -0.33
N ALA A 82 11.17 -16.61 -1.11
CA ALA A 82 10.35 -16.80 -2.31
C ALA A 82 9.01 -17.51 -2.05
N VAL A 83 8.47 -17.41 -0.84
CA VAL A 83 7.14 -17.92 -0.52
C VAL A 83 6.11 -16.83 -0.79
N ALA A 84 5.06 -17.15 -1.54
CA ALA A 84 3.97 -16.24 -1.87
C ALA A 84 3.38 -15.59 -0.62
N GLN A 85 3.08 -14.29 -0.72
CA GLN A 85 2.45 -13.50 0.33
C GLN A 85 1.01 -13.16 -0.09
N PRO A 86 -0.03 -13.67 0.59
CA PRO A 86 -1.41 -13.50 0.16
C PRO A 86 -1.85 -12.03 0.26
N ILE A 87 -2.74 -11.58 -0.65
CA ILE A 87 -3.29 -10.23 -0.65
C ILE A 87 -4.79 -10.28 -0.38
N THR A 88 -5.22 -9.78 0.78
CA THR A 88 -6.65 -9.74 1.16
C THR A 88 -7.23 -8.34 1.27
N SER A 89 -6.39 -7.33 1.48
CA SER A 89 -6.79 -5.92 1.55
C SER A 89 -7.09 -5.35 0.15
N LYS A 90 -7.95 -4.32 0.09
CA LYS A 90 -8.15 -3.58 -1.16
C LYS A 90 -6.89 -2.80 -1.51
N PRO A 91 -6.36 -2.89 -2.75
CA PRO A 91 -5.28 -2.02 -3.18
C PRO A 91 -5.69 -0.54 -3.08
N GLU A 92 -4.74 0.31 -2.73
CA GLU A 92 -4.89 1.76 -2.78
C GLU A 92 -4.15 2.29 -4.01
N LEU A 93 -4.69 3.34 -4.63
CA LEU A 93 -4.17 3.87 -5.89
C LEU A 93 -3.69 5.31 -5.69
N GLY A 94 -2.59 5.67 -6.35
CA GLY A 94 -2.12 7.05 -6.36
C GLY A 94 -1.32 7.39 -7.60
N MET A 95 -1.16 8.69 -7.86
CA MET A 95 -0.28 9.20 -8.91
C MET A 95 1.04 9.66 -8.29
N VAL A 96 2.16 9.15 -8.79
CA VAL A 96 3.51 9.57 -8.38
C VAL A 96 4.30 9.93 -9.64
N ASN A 97 4.78 11.17 -9.71
CA ASN A 97 5.55 11.68 -10.86
C ASN A 97 4.90 11.40 -12.23
N GLY A 98 3.57 11.47 -12.31
CA GLY A 98 2.81 11.20 -13.54
C GLY A 98 2.58 9.72 -13.85
N TYR A 99 3.02 8.80 -12.99
CA TYR A 99 2.79 7.37 -13.13
C TYR A 99 1.69 6.86 -12.18
N PRO A 100 0.82 5.96 -12.65
CA PRO A 100 -0.10 5.23 -11.77
C PRO A 100 0.70 4.29 -10.87
N VAL A 101 0.43 4.33 -9.58
CA VAL A 101 1.08 3.49 -8.57
C VAL A 101 0.01 2.73 -7.79
N VAL A 102 0.22 1.43 -7.65
CA VAL A 102 -0.63 0.51 -6.90
C VAL A 102 0.05 0.21 -5.57
N PHE A 103 -0.58 0.62 -4.48
CA PHE A 103 -0.16 0.33 -3.11
C PHE A 103 -0.87 -0.93 -2.62
N VAL A 104 -0.09 -1.96 -2.31
CA VAL A 104 -0.60 -3.28 -1.95
C VAL A 104 0.11 -3.79 -0.71
N ALA A 105 -0.65 -4.10 0.33
CA ALA A 105 -0.15 -4.75 1.52
C ALA A 105 -0.50 -6.23 1.52
N THR A 106 0.43 -7.05 2.00
CA THR A 106 0.22 -8.49 2.11
C THR A 106 -0.25 -8.88 3.51
N GLY A 107 -0.96 -9.99 3.55
CA GLY A 107 -1.61 -10.51 4.74
C GLY A 107 -2.93 -11.17 4.44
N GLN A 108 -3.21 -12.23 5.22
CA GLN A 108 -4.52 -12.85 5.29
C GLN A 108 -4.88 -13.15 6.75
N LEU A 109 -6.17 -12.99 7.05
CA LEU A 109 -6.78 -13.36 8.32
C LEU A 109 -8.23 -13.81 8.04
N LEU A 110 -8.34 -14.92 7.31
CA LEU A 110 -9.60 -15.50 6.81
C LEU A 110 -9.95 -16.82 7.50
N GLY A 111 -8.96 -17.54 8.05
CA GLY A 111 -9.15 -18.83 8.70
C GLY A 111 -8.24 -19.04 9.92
N SER A 112 -8.41 -20.19 10.58
CA SER A 112 -7.67 -20.54 11.80
C SER A 112 -6.16 -20.68 11.57
N ASP A 113 -5.75 -21.13 10.38
CA ASP A 113 -4.34 -21.33 10.05
C ASP A 113 -3.58 -19.99 10.04
N ASP A 114 -4.28 -18.89 9.78
CA ASP A 114 -3.71 -17.55 9.76
C ASP A 114 -3.29 -17.07 11.15
N LEU A 115 -3.87 -17.64 12.22
CA LEU A 115 -3.57 -17.29 13.60
C LEU A 115 -2.21 -17.80 14.08
N VAL A 116 -1.61 -18.77 13.37
CA VAL A 116 -0.33 -19.40 13.75
C VAL A 116 0.79 -19.14 12.75
N THR A 117 0.46 -18.67 11.55
CA THR A 117 1.46 -18.31 10.53
C THR A 117 2.32 -17.13 10.97
N SER A 118 3.64 -17.28 10.87
CA SER A 118 4.62 -16.23 11.22
C SER A 118 5.38 -15.67 10.01
N GLN A 119 4.88 -15.94 8.80
CA GLN A 119 5.45 -15.39 7.57
C GLN A 119 5.57 -13.87 7.69
N ARG A 120 6.73 -13.32 7.34
CA ARG A 120 6.95 -11.88 7.29
C ARG A 120 6.15 -11.32 6.11
N GLN A 121 5.22 -10.42 6.39
CA GLN A 121 4.42 -9.73 5.38
C GLN A 121 5.05 -8.37 5.07
N SER A 122 4.57 -7.76 3.99
CA SER A 122 5.22 -6.62 3.37
C SER A 122 4.18 -5.65 2.78
N LEU A 123 4.60 -4.42 2.54
CA LEU A 123 3.84 -3.43 1.77
C LEU A 123 4.69 -2.98 0.59
N TYR A 124 4.03 -2.88 -0.57
CA TYR A 124 4.64 -2.52 -1.83
C TYR A 124 3.93 -1.32 -2.45
N ALA A 125 4.71 -0.47 -3.10
CA ALA A 125 4.23 0.47 -4.10
C ALA A 125 4.77 0.01 -5.45
N ILE A 126 3.87 -0.25 -6.40
CA ILE A 126 4.21 -0.78 -7.72
C ILE A 126 3.80 0.22 -8.78
N LYS A 127 4.76 0.74 -9.54
CA LYS A 127 4.52 1.54 -10.73
C LYS A 127 3.87 0.69 -11.81
N ASP A 128 2.69 1.07 -12.26
CA ASP A 128 2.11 0.45 -13.45
C ASP A 128 2.67 1.15 -14.69
N ARG A 129 3.50 0.42 -15.45
CA ARG A 129 4.09 0.89 -16.71
C ARG A 129 3.09 1.00 -17.85
N LEU A 130 1.86 0.48 -17.67
CA LEU A 130 0.84 0.36 -18.72
C LEU A 130 1.32 -0.47 -19.92
N THR A 131 2.20 -1.43 -19.66
CA THR A 131 2.69 -2.43 -20.61
C THR A 131 2.09 -3.80 -20.30
N ASP A 132 2.45 -4.80 -21.09
CA ASP A 132 2.15 -6.23 -20.93
C ASP A 132 3.27 -6.99 -20.18
N THR A 133 4.18 -6.27 -19.53
CA THR A 133 5.34 -6.84 -18.85
C THR A 133 5.13 -6.98 -17.35
N ASP A 134 5.46 -8.16 -16.83
CA ASP A 134 5.45 -8.50 -15.41
C ASP A 134 6.83 -8.21 -14.78
N TYR A 135 6.85 -7.71 -13.56
CA TYR A 135 8.05 -7.55 -12.74
C TYR A 135 8.51 -8.85 -12.07
N GLY A 136 7.63 -9.84 -11.95
CA GLY A 136 7.80 -10.94 -11.00
C GLY A 136 7.92 -10.39 -9.58
N SER A 137 8.93 -10.81 -8.82
CA SER A 137 9.15 -10.33 -7.46
C SER A 137 9.70 -8.91 -7.42
N PRO A 138 9.03 -7.94 -6.75
CA PRO A 138 9.58 -6.61 -6.51
C PRO A 138 10.84 -6.63 -5.64
N ARG A 139 11.00 -7.64 -4.77
CA ARG A 139 12.18 -7.78 -3.92
C ARG A 139 13.24 -8.67 -4.57
N PRO A 140 14.55 -8.45 -4.30
CA PRO A 140 15.60 -9.36 -4.74
C PRO A 140 15.43 -10.77 -4.13
N LEU A 141 15.71 -11.80 -4.94
CA LEU A 141 15.64 -13.21 -4.56
C LEU A 141 17.02 -13.88 -4.63
N THR A 142 17.17 -14.98 -3.89
CA THR A 142 18.35 -15.85 -3.96
C THR A 142 17.89 -17.28 -4.26
N PRO A 143 18.21 -17.85 -5.45
CA PRO A 143 18.91 -17.23 -6.57
C PRO A 143 18.10 -16.09 -7.22
N ALA A 144 18.79 -15.21 -7.95
CA ALA A 144 18.15 -14.08 -8.62
C ALA A 144 17.15 -14.58 -9.68
N GLN A 145 15.96 -13.96 -9.68
CA GLN A 145 14.99 -14.14 -10.75
C GLN A 145 15.55 -13.59 -12.07
N THR A 146 15.38 -14.35 -13.15
CA THR A 146 15.80 -13.94 -14.50
C THR A 146 14.62 -13.80 -15.47
N THR A 147 13.52 -14.53 -15.22
CA THR A 147 12.30 -14.48 -16.02
C THR A 147 11.06 -14.47 -15.11
N PRO A 148 10.17 -13.46 -15.22
CA PRO A 148 10.37 -12.23 -15.98
C PRO A 148 11.57 -11.43 -15.46
N VAL A 149 12.03 -10.42 -16.21
CA VAL A 149 13.15 -9.58 -15.73
C VAL A 149 12.65 -8.75 -14.54
N PRO A 150 13.29 -8.84 -13.36
CA PRO A 150 12.84 -8.11 -12.18
C PRO A 150 12.89 -6.59 -12.39
N GLY A 151 11.97 -5.89 -11.75
CA GLY A 151 12.00 -4.43 -11.66
C GLY A 151 13.04 -3.92 -10.66
N ASP A 152 13.30 -2.61 -10.70
CA ASP A 152 14.21 -1.93 -9.79
C ASP A 152 13.41 -1.21 -8.69
N PHE A 153 13.26 -1.87 -7.54
CA PHE A 153 12.52 -1.35 -6.39
C PHE A 153 13.47 -0.92 -5.27
N VAL A 154 13.11 0.15 -4.58
CA VAL A 154 13.84 0.65 -3.42
C VAL A 154 13.28 0.03 -2.13
N THR A 155 14.14 -0.52 -1.28
CA THR A 155 13.73 -1.01 0.04
C THR A 155 13.79 0.11 1.07
N GLN A 156 12.80 0.18 1.96
CA GLN A 156 12.96 0.85 3.26
C GLN A 156 13.02 -0.20 4.37
N THR A 157 13.94 0.01 5.30
CA THR A 157 14.11 -0.88 6.45
C THR A 157 13.36 -0.32 7.64
N LEU A 158 12.39 -1.08 8.15
CA LEU A 158 11.66 -0.75 9.35
C LEU A 158 12.38 -1.28 10.58
N THR A 159 12.39 -0.49 11.65
CA THR A 159 13.03 -0.84 12.92
C THR A 159 12.12 -0.46 14.07
N THR A 160 12.00 -1.32 15.08
CA THR A 160 11.29 -1.01 16.31
C THR A 160 12.10 -0.04 17.16
N GLY A 161 11.42 0.93 17.75
CA GLY A 161 12.03 1.96 18.57
C GLY A 161 11.12 2.38 19.71
N VAL A 162 11.54 3.45 20.40
CA VAL A 162 10.80 4.06 21.50
C VAL A 162 10.54 5.51 21.16
N CYS A 163 9.31 5.97 21.38
CA CYS A 163 8.92 7.35 21.11
C CYS A 163 9.75 8.33 21.96
N PRO A 164 10.44 9.31 21.34
CA PRO A 164 11.20 10.31 22.07
C PRO A 164 10.26 11.33 22.74
N THR A 165 10.73 11.94 23.83
CA THR A 165 10.03 13.05 24.47
C THR A 165 9.83 14.21 23.50
N GLY A 166 8.60 14.72 23.41
CA GLY A 166 8.26 15.89 22.58
C GLY A 166 7.88 15.58 21.13
N ASN A 167 7.73 14.31 20.75
CA ASN A 167 7.11 13.97 19.47
C ASN A 167 5.59 14.28 19.51
N ALA A 168 5.05 14.88 18.45
CA ALA A 168 3.64 15.28 18.39
C ALA A 168 2.68 14.13 18.04
N TYR A 169 3.20 12.98 17.59
CA TYR A 169 2.41 11.88 17.03
C TYR A 169 2.45 10.59 17.87
N CYS A 170 3.20 10.58 18.97
CA CYS A 170 3.28 9.44 19.88
C CYS A 170 3.50 9.87 21.33
N THR A 171 3.19 8.99 22.28
CA THR A 171 3.48 9.22 23.71
C THR A 171 4.90 8.80 24.01
N ALA A 172 5.66 9.66 24.70
CA ALA A 172 7.04 9.36 25.08
C ALA A 172 7.14 8.04 25.87
N GLY A 173 8.04 7.16 25.45
CA GLY A 173 8.20 5.83 26.04
C GLY A 173 7.40 4.70 25.37
N ASP A 174 6.43 5.02 24.50
CA ASP A 174 5.68 4.01 23.75
C ASP A 174 6.54 3.34 22.68
N THR A 175 6.24 2.07 22.40
CA THR A 175 6.82 1.35 21.26
C THR A 175 6.34 1.97 19.96
N ILE A 176 7.29 2.32 19.09
CA ILE A 176 7.04 2.86 17.75
C ILE A 176 7.81 2.06 16.70
N VAL A 177 7.51 2.35 15.45
CA VAL A 177 8.28 1.89 14.29
C VAL A 177 8.86 3.09 13.59
N THR A 178 10.15 3.03 13.29
CA THR A 178 10.89 4.00 12.48
C THR A 178 11.35 3.34 11.19
N ALA A 179 11.74 4.12 10.18
CA ALA A 179 12.36 3.56 8.99
C ALA A 179 13.52 4.40 8.44
N THR A 180 14.29 3.78 7.55
CA THR A 180 15.15 4.50 6.60
C THR A 180 14.30 5.41 5.70
N ASN A 181 14.96 6.38 5.06
CA ASN A 181 14.33 7.26 4.06
C ASN A 181 15.19 7.30 2.79
N ASN A 182 15.38 6.12 2.19
CA ASN A 182 16.08 6.00 0.92
C ASN A 182 15.27 6.73 -0.17
N ALA A 183 15.94 7.53 -1.01
CA ALA A 183 15.26 8.28 -2.05
C ALA A 183 14.65 7.35 -3.12
N VAL A 184 13.44 7.67 -3.57
CA VAL A 184 12.75 6.94 -4.63
C VAL A 184 12.36 7.93 -5.73
N ASP A 185 12.93 7.75 -6.92
CA ASP A 185 12.54 8.50 -8.11
C ASP A 185 11.84 7.58 -9.11
N PHE A 186 10.52 7.75 -9.25
CA PHE A 186 9.68 6.94 -10.13
C PHE A 186 9.97 7.12 -11.63
N HIS A 187 10.85 8.04 -12.04
CA HIS A 187 11.33 8.08 -13.43
C HIS A 187 12.29 6.93 -13.73
N VAL A 188 13.07 6.49 -12.74
CA VAL A 188 14.11 5.46 -12.89
C VAL A 188 13.84 4.20 -12.07
N LYS A 189 13.07 4.31 -10.99
CA LYS A 189 12.65 3.19 -10.13
C LYS A 189 11.24 2.75 -10.48
N ASP A 190 10.96 1.49 -10.19
CA ASP A 190 9.68 0.83 -10.41
C ASP A 190 8.78 0.83 -9.17
N GLY A 191 9.31 1.30 -8.05
CA GLY A 191 8.56 1.48 -6.82
C GLY A 191 9.42 1.30 -5.59
N TRP A 192 8.75 0.93 -4.50
CA TRP A 192 9.40 0.65 -3.22
C TRP A 192 8.68 -0.48 -2.48
N TYR A 193 9.39 -1.09 -1.53
CA TYR A 193 8.79 -2.06 -0.63
C TYR A 193 9.35 -1.96 0.78
N ILE A 194 8.54 -2.40 1.74
CA ILE A 194 8.90 -2.53 3.15
C ILE A 194 8.49 -3.91 3.65
N ASP A 195 9.32 -4.49 4.52
CA ASP A 195 8.96 -5.69 5.27
C ASP A 195 8.56 -5.27 6.68
N PHE A 196 7.42 -5.77 7.19
CA PHE A 196 7.00 -5.44 8.55
C PHE A 196 8.01 -6.00 9.57
N PRO A 197 8.32 -5.26 10.64
CA PRO A 197 9.43 -5.59 11.53
C PRO A 197 9.17 -6.87 12.32
N VAL A 198 7.91 -7.16 12.65
CA VAL A 198 7.51 -8.32 13.46
C VAL A 198 7.02 -9.47 12.58
N ALA A 199 7.48 -10.69 12.88
CA ALA A 199 7.02 -11.90 12.18
C ALA A 199 5.53 -12.16 12.45
N GLY A 200 4.76 -12.49 11.42
CA GLY A 200 3.30 -12.71 11.52
C GLY A 200 2.45 -11.43 11.58
N GLU A 201 3.09 -10.26 11.67
CA GLU A 201 2.43 -8.97 11.45
C GLU A 201 1.97 -8.87 9.99
N ARG A 202 0.72 -8.44 9.78
CA ARG A 202 0.10 -8.46 8.45
C ARG A 202 -0.95 -7.37 8.28
N VAL A 203 -1.26 -7.03 7.04
CA VAL A 203 -2.40 -6.16 6.73
C VAL A 203 -3.54 -6.99 6.20
N ASN A 204 -4.66 -6.98 6.91
CA ASN A 204 -5.92 -7.64 6.54
C ASN A 204 -7.08 -6.65 6.38
N THR A 205 -6.79 -5.35 6.43
CA THR A 205 -7.76 -4.26 6.29
C THR A 205 -7.28 -3.25 5.24
N ASP A 206 -8.17 -2.40 4.74
CA ASP A 206 -7.85 -1.51 3.63
C ASP A 206 -6.88 -0.38 4.03
N LEU A 207 -6.01 0.01 3.11
CA LEU A 207 -5.16 1.20 3.20
C LEU A 207 -5.95 2.47 2.83
N ARG A 208 -5.43 3.64 3.21
CA ARG A 208 -5.97 4.95 2.86
C ARG A 208 -4.86 5.93 2.50
N LEU A 209 -4.91 6.50 1.30
CA LEU A 209 -4.01 7.57 0.89
C LEU A 209 -4.69 8.93 1.10
N GLN A 210 -4.10 9.80 1.92
CA GLN A 210 -4.61 11.15 2.15
C GLN A 210 -3.46 12.17 2.20
N LEU A 211 -3.52 13.19 1.35
CA LEU A 211 -2.56 14.32 1.30
C LEU A 211 -1.08 13.88 1.31
N GLY A 212 -0.75 12.80 0.60
CA GLY A 212 0.61 12.28 0.49
C GLY A 212 1.00 11.29 1.59
N THR A 213 0.16 11.07 2.60
CA THR A 213 0.38 10.06 3.62
C THR A 213 -0.44 8.82 3.31
N LEU A 214 0.24 7.67 3.18
CA LEU A 214 -0.39 6.36 3.13
C LEU A 214 -0.56 5.84 4.55
N ALA A 215 -1.81 5.81 5.02
CA ALA A 215 -2.21 5.33 6.33
C ALA A 215 -2.81 3.92 6.25
N PHE A 216 -2.38 3.02 7.14
CA PHE A 216 -2.92 1.66 7.23
C PHE A 216 -2.63 1.07 8.60
N ASN A 217 -3.35 -0.01 8.93
CA ASN A 217 -3.13 -0.73 10.18
C ASN A 217 -2.66 -2.14 9.90
N THR A 218 -1.74 -2.62 10.75
CA THR A 218 -1.33 -4.02 10.78
C THR A 218 -1.92 -4.71 12.01
N ASN A 219 -2.04 -6.02 11.90
CA ASN A 219 -2.50 -6.90 12.95
C ASN A 219 -1.56 -8.10 13.06
N THR A 220 -1.16 -8.43 14.27
CA THR A 220 -0.44 -9.66 14.60
C THR A 220 -1.37 -10.50 15.45
N PRO A 221 -2.14 -11.42 14.86
CA PRO A 221 -3.03 -12.28 15.64
C PRO A 221 -2.22 -13.20 16.55
N THR A 222 -2.74 -13.46 17.75
CA THR A 222 -2.21 -14.51 18.64
C THR A 222 -3.26 -15.59 18.86
N ALA A 223 -2.81 -16.85 18.88
CA ALA A 223 -3.69 -17.96 19.18
C ALA A 223 -4.02 -17.98 20.69
N GLY A 224 -5.30 -17.86 21.03
CA GLY A 224 -5.80 -17.91 22.41
C GLY A 224 -7.22 -18.45 22.47
N ALA A 225 -7.55 -19.19 23.53
CA ALA A 225 -8.90 -19.72 23.71
C ALA A 225 -9.86 -18.59 24.11
N CYS A 226 -10.89 -18.38 23.29
CA CYS A 226 -12.10 -17.59 23.57
C CYS A 226 -12.01 -16.05 23.46
N VAL A 227 -10.84 -15.45 23.26
CA VAL A 227 -10.72 -14.05 22.82
C VAL A 227 -9.53 -13.97 21.86
N PRO A 228 -9.72 -13.62 20.57
CA PRO A 228 -8.59 -13.28 19.72
C PRO A 228 -7.92 -12.06 20.34
N VAL A 229 -6.74 -12.26 20.91
CA VAL A 229 -5.86 -11.16 21.29
C VAL A 229 -4.92 -10.97 20.10
N GLY A 230 -4.71 -9.73 19.69
CA GLY A 230 -3.71 -9.39 18.69
C GLY A 230 -2.86 -8.24 19.18
N VAL A 231 -1.77 -7.95 18.48
CA VAL A 231 -1.10 -6.66 18.59
C VAL A 231 -1.34 -5.91 17.30
N SER A 232 -1.73 -4.64 17.38
CA SER A 232 -1.93 -3.80 16.20
C SER A 232 -1.07 -2.54 16.24
N PHE A 233 -0.72 -2.08 15.05
CA PHE A 233 0.01 -0.84 14.81
C PHE A 233 -0.73 -0.03 13.74
N ALA A 234 -0.73 1.30 13.92
CA ALA A 234 -1.07 2.24 12.86
C ALA A 234 0.21 2.75 12.21
N TYR A 235 0.21 2.81 10.89
CA TYR A 235 1.34 3.18 10.07
C TYR A 235 1.03 4.41 9.21
N PHE A 236 2.03 5.28 9.05
CA PHE A 236 1.96 6.50 8.26
C PHE A 236 3.24 6.67 7.45
N LEU A 237 3.13 6.52 6.13
CA LEU A 237 4.26 6.54 5.22
C LEU A 237 4.10 7.68 4.22
N ASP A 238 5.21 8.27 3.78
CA ASP A 238 5.18 9.03 2.53
C ASP A 238 4.93 8.04 1.38
N TYR A 239 3.81 8.21 0.67
CA TYR A 239 3.41 7.30 -0.41
C TYR A 239 4.43 7.25 -1.57
N ARG A 240 5.27 8.27 -1.73
CA ARG A 240 6.29 8.34 -2.79
C ARG A 240 7.55 7.58 -2.44
N SER A 241 7.92 7.44 -1.16
CA SER A 241 9.18 6.78 -0.78
C SER A 241 9.00 5.50 0.03
N GLY A 242 7.85 5.33 0.67
CA GLY A 242 7.64 4.31 1.71
C GLY A 242 8.37 4.61 3.01
N GLY A 243 9.03 5.78 3.10
CA GLY A 243 9.74 6.26 4.27
C GLY A 243 8.81 7.02 5.22
N TYR A 244 9.41 7.62 6.26
CA TYR A 244 8.66 8.43 7.21
C TYR A 244 8.15 9.73 6.56
N VAL A 245 7.01 10.23 7.05
CA VAL A 245 6.49 11.54 6.65
C VAL A 245 7.35 12.65 7.25
N ASP A 246 7.69 13.66 6.47
CA ASP A 246 8.49 14.79 6.96
C ASP A 246 7.87 15.45 8.20
N GLY A 247 8.71 15.73 9.20
CA GLY A 247 8.28 16.32 10.47
C GLY A 247 7.88 15.31 11.56
N THR A 248 7.96 14.00 11.31
CA THR A 248 7.70 12.97 12.34
C THR A 248 8.94 12.50 13.11
N SER A 249 10.12 13.05 12.78
CA SER A 249 11.41 12.65 13.36
C SER A 249 11.70 11.15 13.17
N GLY A 250 11.40 10.61 11.99
CA GLY A 250 11.65 9.21 11.64
C GLY A 250 10.53 8.25 12.04
N LEU A 251 9.51 8.72 12.76
CA LEU A 251 8.35 7.91 13.12
C LEU A 251 7.52 7.56 11.88
N LEU A 252 7.18 6.28 11.79
CA LEU A 252 6.45 5.68 10.69
C LEU A 252 5.30 4.80 11.19
N GLY A 253 5.35 4.30 12.42
CA GLY A 253 4.22 3.59 13.02
C GLY A 253 4.14 3.72 14.53
N VAL A 254 2.93 3.61 15.06
CA VAL A 254 2.61 3.68 16.48
C VAL A 254 1.89 2.40 16.90
N ARG A 255 2.27 1.84 18.04
CA ARG A 255 1.54 0.71 18.61
C ARG A 255 0.18 1.20 19.09
N LEU A 256 -0.88 0.53 18.66
CA LEU A 256 -2.23 0.82 19.15
C LEU A 256 -2.45 0.09 20.47
N GLY A 257 -2.21 -1.22 20.53
CA GLY A 257 -2.35 -1.98 21.77
C GLY A 257 -2.45 -3.48 21.57
N GLU A 258 -2.99 -4.17 22.58
CA GLU A 258 -3.24 -5.62 22.58
C GLU A 258 -4.65 -5.94 22.08
N TYR A 259 -4.93 -5.50 20.86
CA TYR A 259 -6.19 -5.73 20.16
C TYR A 259 -5.97 -5.76 18.66
N LEU A 260 -6.89 -6.38 17.93
CA LEU A 260 -6.98 -6.24 16.48
C LEU A 260 -7.62 -4.90 16.11
N SER A 261 -7.22 -4.34 14.98
CA SER A 261 -7.67 -3.05 14.48
C SER A 261 -8.37 -3.17 13.13
N SER A 262 -9.39 -2.33 12.91
CA SER A 262 -10.03 -2.12 11.61
C SER A 262 -9.17 -1.23 10.70
N ALA A 263 -9.58 -1.09 9.43
CA ALA A 263 -9.01 -0.06 8.56
C ALA A 263 -9.18 1.34 9.20
N PRO A 264 -8.22 2.26 9.01
CA PRO A 264 -8.37 3.64 9.46
C PRO A 264 -9.45 4.35 8.61
N SER A 265 -10.25 5.17 9.28
CA SER A 265 -11.16 6.12 8.63
C SER A 265 -10.61 7.52 8.82
N VAL A 266 -10.13 8.14 7.74
CA VAL A 266 -9.50 9.45 7.79
C VAL A 266 -10.56 10.55 7.73
N ILE A 267 -10.49 11.51 8.64
CA ILE A 267 -11.36 12.67 8.72
C ILE A 267 -10.54 13.96 8.77
N ARG A 268 -11.11 15.05 8.26
CA ARG A 268 -10.56 16.40 8.40
C ARG A 268 -11.48 17.21 9.31
N LEU A 269 -10.92 17.76 10.38
CA LEU A 269 -11.63 18.64 11.30
C LEU A 269 -11.75 20.06 10.72
N GLU A 270 -12.61 20.88 11.33
CA GLU A 270 -12.81 22.29 10.91
C GLU A 270 -11.54 23.14 11.04
N ASP A 271 -10.67 22.81 12.00
CA ASP A 271 -9.36 23.45 12.17
C ASP A 271 -8.33 23.02 11.10
N GLY A 272 -8.71 22.14 10.18
CA GLY A 272 -7.87 21.61 9.11
C GLY A 272 -7.03 20.39 9.51
N THR A 273 -7.01 19.99 10.78
CA THR A 273 -6.29 18.83 11.29
C THR A 273 -6.86 17.54 10.72
N ILE A 274 -5.98 16.63 10.32
CA ILE A 274 -6.37 15.30 9.85
C ILE A 274 -6.21 14.31 11.00
N ARG A 275 -7.27 13.56 11.25
CA ARG A 275 -7.27 12.48 12.22
C ARG A 275 -7.75 11.21 11.57
N GLU A 276 -7.29 10.09 12.08
CA GLU A 276 -7.88 8.79 11.80
C GLU A 276 -8.79 8.38 12.95
N LEU A 277 -9.81 7.60 12.59
CA LEU A 277 -10.67 6.89 13.51
C LEU A 277 -10.45 5.40 13.26
N ILE A 278 -10.04 4.68 14.30
CA ILE A 278 -9.78 3.24 14.26
C ILE A 278 -10.68 2.56 15.27
N ARG A 279 -11.41 1.54 14.82
CA ARG A 279 -12.12 0.62 15.72
C ARG A 279 -11.26 -0.58 16.00
N THR A 280 -11.47 -1.16 17.17
CA THR A 280 -10.74 -2.35 17.61
C THR A 280 -11.74 -3.42 18.04
N ASP A 281 -11.25 -4.58 18.44
CA ASP A 281 -12.07 -5.58 19.15
C ASP A 281 -12.36 -5.19 20.63
N ALA A 282 -11.88 -4.02 21.06
CA ALA A 282 -12.26 -3.34 22.30
C ALA A 282 -13.37 -2.29 22.02
N PRO A 283 -14.14 -1.84 23.04
CA PRO A 283 -15.33 -1.01 22.83
C PRO A 283 -15.05 0.43 22.35
N ASP A 284 -13.81 0.90 22.46
CA ASP A 284 -13.46 2.29 22.20
C ASP A 284 -13.02 2.54 20.75
N THR A 285 -13.26 3.78 20.28
CA THR A 285 -12.69 4.27 19.02
C THR A 285 -11.44 5.06 19.32
N ILE A 286 -10.32 4.65 18.74
CA ILE A 286 -9.07 5.39 18.81
C ILE A 286 -9.16 6.53 17.82
N SER A 287 -8.76 7.72 18.25
CA SER A 287 -8.58 8.85 17.36
C SER A 287 -7.19 9.43 17.49
N ALA A 288 -6.40 9.33 16.42
CA ALA A 288 -5.01 9.77 16.39
C ALA A 288 -4.79 10.80 15.27
N PRO A 289 -3.85 11.74 15.43
CA PRO A 289 -3.45 12.63 14.33
C PRO A 289 -2.75 11.85 13.23
N VAL A 290 -3.08 12.14 11.97
CA VAL A 290 -2.36 11.60 10.81
C VAL A 290 -1.28 12.61 10.41
N PRO A 291 0.01 12.27 10.46
CA PRO A 291 1.05 13.16 10.00
C PRO A 291 0.87 13.40 8.50
N THR A 292 0.98 14.65 8.07
CA THR A 292 1.04 15.02 6.65
C THR A 292 2.28 15.84 6.43
N ALA A 293 2.94 15.65 5.28
CA ALA A 293 4.09 16.47 4.93
C ALA A 293 3.64 17.95 4.95
N PRO A 294 4.48 18.87 5.48
CA PRO A 294 4.15 20.29 5.45
C PRO A 294 3.84 20.69 4.01
N GLY A 295 2.62 21.16 3.76
CA GLY A 295 2.30 21.76 2.46
C GLY A 295 3.25 22.94 2.22
N PRO A 296 3.58 23.28 0.95
CA PRO A 296 4.14 24.59 0.68
C PRO A 296 3.18 25.59 1.30
N LEU A 297 3.64 26.30 2.35
CA LEU A 297 2.91 27.42 2.92
C LEU A 297 2.43 28.26 1.75
N ASP A 298 1.15 28.67 1.78
CA ASP A 298 0.59 29.64 0.85
C ASP A 298 1.58 30.81 0.77
N THR A 299 2.46 30.80 -0.24
CA THR A 299 3.43 31.86 -0.43
C THR A 299 2.66 32.96 -1.11
N ARG A 300 1.94 33.73 -0.30
CA ARG A 300 1.28 34.93 -0.76
C ARG A 300 2.37 35.93 -1.16
N ARG A 301 2.41 36.26 -2.45
CA ARG A 301 3.26 37.33 -2.99
C ARG A 301 2.95 38.64 -2.25
N VAL A 302 3.83 39.04 -1.33
CA VAL A 302 3.62 40.22 -0.46
C VAL A 302 4.00 41.54 -1.13
N SER A 303 4.86 41.51 -2.15
CA SER A 303 5.10 42.65 -3.04
C SER A 303 5.80 42.21 -4.33
N TRP A 304 5.72 43.04 -5.36
CA TRP A 304 6.63 43.04 -6.49
C TRP A 304 7.00 44.50 -6.79
N ARG A 305 8.22 44.74 -7.27
CA ARG A 305 8.67 46.04 -7.79
C ARG A 305 9.27 45.82 -9.17
N GLU A 306 8.80 46.58 -10.15
CA GLU A 306 9.40 46.63 -11.47
C GLU A 306 10.74 47.37 -11.40
N LEU A 307 11.78 46.78 -11.99
CA LEU A 307 13.02 47.48 -12.26
C LEU A 307 12.94 47.97 -13.71
N VAL A 308 12.67 49.26 -13.88
CA VAL A 308 12.82 49.91 -15.17
C VAL A 308 14.32 50.11 -15.38
N THR A 309 14.86 49.50 -16.42
CA THR A 309 16.23 49.75 -16.89
C THR A 309 16.28 51.13 -17.56
N GLU A 310 17.15 52.01 -17.08
CA GLU A 310 17.59 53.21 -17.82
C GLU A 310 18.45 52.83 -19.03
#